data_AF-A0A6S7CV23-F1
#
_entry.id   AF-A0A6S7CV23-F1
#
_cell.length_a   1.000
_cell.length_b   1.000
_cell.length_c   1.000
_cell.angle_alpha   90.00
_cell.angle_beta   90.00
_cell.angle_gamma   90.00
#
_symmetry.space_group_name_H-M   'P 1'
#
loop_
_entity.id
_entity.type
_entity.pdbx_description
1 polymer ?
#
loop_
_entity_poly.entity_id
_entity_poly.type
_entity_poly.pdbx_seq_one_letter_code
_entity_poly.pdbx_strand_id
1 'polypeptide(L)'
;MQRSNTVLKQVMAAFERESHLKLHHHPIHMSFNGDALTVSGEVPDIASKKRLLQLAQLHSEGTRLVDQLRVIANPPVGDGELRTHICERLAQAAEFRNCVICARVKGQLEVLRGTMDQAGNDGNGGVEVTVEDGVVTLTGQVASLSHRRLASVTAWWVGGCRDVVNLLELAPAEVDGDDEIADALHLVLETDLRVRAEQITIKVENHRITLAGWVATEAEKRQAEQDAWCLDAIDGVVNRIQVRA
;
A
#
# COMPACT_ATOMS: atom_id res chain seq x y z
N MET A 1 9.10 -25.05 16.68
CA MET A 1 9.42 -25.34 15.25
C MET A 1 8.28 -26.02 14.49
N GLN A 2 7.60 -27.04 15.02
CA GLN A 2 6.54 -27.75 14.28
C GLN A 2 5.32 -26.87 13.91
N ARG A 3 4.82 -26.05 14.85
CA ARG A 3 3.70 -25.12 14.61
C ARG A 3 3.98 -24.14 13.46
N SER A 4 5.16 -23.52 13.46
CA SER A 4 5.60 -22.58 12.41
C SER A 4 5.61 -23.22 11.02
N ASN A 5 6.10 -24.47 10.91
CA ASN A 5 6.19 -25.17 9.63
C ASN A 5 4.80 -25.57 9.10
N THR A 6 3.90 -26.00 9.98
CA THR A 6 2.50 -26.31 9.60
C THR A 6 1.76 -25.08 9.10
N VAL A 7 1.86 -23.95 9.83
CA VAL A 7 1.23 -22.68 9.43
C VAL A 7 1.81 -22.21 8.10
N LEU A 8 3.14 -22.24 7.93
CA LEU A 8 3.77 -21.87 6.66
C LEU A 8 3.24 -22.72 5.50
N LYS A 9 3.14 -24.04 5.66
CA LYS A 9 2.59 -24.92 4.62
C LYS A 9 1.13 -24.61 4.28
N GLN A 10 0.29 -24.35 5.29
CA GLN A 10 -1.11 -23.99 5.09
C GLN A 10 -1.26 -22.65 4.38
N VAL A 11 -0.52 -21.63 4.82
CA VAL A 11 -0.51 -20.29 4.22
C VAL A 11 -0.05 -20.35 2.77
N MET A 12 1.05 -21.06 2.49
CA MET A 12 1.58 -21.18 1.11
C MET A 12 0.61 -21.93 0.19
N ALA A 13 -0.02 -23.00 0.67
CA ALA A 13 -1.03 -23.74 -0.10
C ALA A 13 -2.28 -22.89 -0.39
N ALA A 14 -2.74 -22.11 0.59
CA ALA A 14 -3.86 -21.17 0.41
C ALA A 14 -3.48 -20.03 -0.56
N PHE A 15 -2.27 -19.50 -0.44
CA PHE A 15 -1.76 -18.44 -1.30
C PHE A 15 -1.71 -18.86 -2.77
N GLU A 16 -1.18 -20.05 -3.07
CA GLU A 16 -1.11 -20.58 -4.44
C GLU A 16 -2.50 -20.77 -5.06
N ARG A 17 -3.47 -21.19 -4.26
CA ARG A 17 -4.86 -21.37 -4.70
C ARG A 17 -5.54 -20.05 -5.05
N GLU A 18 -5.26 -18.99 -4.29
CA GLU A 18 -5.98 -17.70 -4.40
C GLU A 18 -5.30 -16.70 -5.33
N SER A 19 -3.97 -16.66 -5.36
CA SER A 19 -3.22 -15.74 -6.20
C SER A 19 -2.88 -16.30 -7.58
N HIS A 20 -2.96 -17.63 -7.75
CA HIS A 20 -2.39 -18.36 -8.88
C HIS A 20 -0.87 -18.15 -9.08
N LEU A 21 -0.18 -17.53 -8.12
CA LEU A 21 1.26 -17.30 -8.13
C LEU A 21 1.97 -18.33 -7.26
N LYS A 22 3.10 -18.83 -7.77
CA LYS A 22 3.99 -19.74 -7.05
C LYS A 22 5.14 -18.96 -6.44
N LEU A 23 5.13 -18.81 -5.12
CA LEU A 23 6.19 -18.11 -4.39
C LEU A 23 7.42 -18.99 -4.07
N HIS A 24 7.57 -20.18 -4.67
CA HIS A 24 8.66 -21.11 -4.35
C HIS A 24 10.08 -20.54 -4.57
N HIS A 25 10.22 -19.50 -5.41
CA HIS A 25 11.50 -18.83 -5.68
C HIS A 25 11.78 -17.67 -4.71
N HIS A 26 10.87 -17.40 -3.77
CA HIS A 26 10.98 -16.32 -2.82
C HIS A 26 11.23 -16.86 -1.41
N PRO A 27 12.31 -16.45 -0.73
CA PRO A 27 12.63 -16.93 0.61
C PRO A 27 11.68 -16.30 1.63
N ILE A 28 10.58 -16.99 1.93
CA ILE A 28 9.60 -16.59 2.94
C ILE A 28 9.80 -17.43 4.19
N HIS A 29 9.94 -16.76 5.31
CA HIS A 29 10.17 -17.35 6.62
C HIS A 29 9.05 -16.95 7.57
N MET A 30 8.57 -17.92 8.36
CA MET A 30 7.59 -17.70 9.41
C MET A 30 8.13 -18.27 10.71
N SER A 31 8.13 -17.46 11.76
CA SER A 31 8.59 -17.87 13.08
C SER A 31 7.63 -17.39 14.16
N PHE A 32 7.43 -18.22 15.18
CA PHE A 32 6.64 -17.84 16.34
C PHE A 32 7.59 -17.45 17.48
N ASN A 33 7.39 -16.27 18.05
CA ASN A 33 8.09 -15.80 19.25
C ASN A 33 7.05 -15.40 20.30
N GLY A 34 6.85 -16.25 21.30
CA GLY A 34 5.78 -16.05 22.29
C GLY A 34 4.40 -16.08 21.66
N ASP A 35 3.68 -14.97 21.78
CA ASP A 35 2.35 -14.71 21.22
C ASP A 35 2.39 -13.95 19.89
N ALA A 36 3.57 -13.84 19.27
CA ALA A 36 3.77 -13.16 18.00
C ALA A 36 4.19 -14.13 16.88
N LEU A 37 3.57 -14.00 15.71
CA LEU A 37 3.96 -14.63 14.46
C LEU A 37 4.71 -13.60 13.61
N THR A 38 6.02 -13.78 13.45
CA THR A 38 6.81 -12.97 12.53
C THR A 38 6.80 -13.62 11.15
N VAL A 39 6.40 -12.84 10.14
CA VAL A 39 6.47 -13.21 8.73
C VAL A 39 7.51 -12.33 8.06
N SER A 40 8.58 -12.92 7.56
CA SER A 40 9.69 -12.21 6.91
C SER A 40 10.05 -12.82 5.56
N GLY A 41 10.73 -12.04 4.73
CA GLY A 41 11.16 -12.47 3.41
C GLY A 41 10.88 -11.41 2.36
N GLU A 42 10.98 -11.84 1.10
CA GLU A 42 10.74 -10.98 -0.05
C GLU A 42 9.58 -11.51 -0.90
N VAL A 43 8.80 -10.60 -1.49
CA VAL A 43 7.67 -10.93 -2.38
C VAL A 43 7.70 -10.07 -3.64
N PRO A 44 7.16 -10.55 -4.76
CA PRO A 44 7.29 -9.85 -6.04
C PRO A 44 6.50 -8.54 -6.10
N ASP A 45 5.39 -8.43 -5.38
CA ASP A 45 4.51 -7.26 -5.41
C ASP A 45 3.71 -7.11 -4.10
N ILE A 46 3.07 -5.96 -3.96
CA ILE A 46 2.25 -5.60 -2.80
C ILE A 46 1.04 -6.53 -2.62
N ALA A 47 0.43 -6.97 -3.72
CA ALA A 47 -0.70 -7.90 -3.68
C ALA A 47 -0.30 -9.21 -3.01
N SER A 48 0.87 -9.74 -3.38
CA SER A 48 1.49 -10.91 -2.77
C SER A 48 1.79 -10.67 -1.30
N LYS A 49 2.36 -9.50 -0.96
CA LYS A 49 2.66 -9.11 0.42
C LYS A 49 1.41 -9.16 1.31
N LYS A 50 0.39 -8.36 0.95
CA LYS A 50 -0.83 -8.18 1.74
C LYS A 50 -1.64 -9.47 1.85
N ARG A 51 -1.79 -10.21 0.75
CA ARG A 51 -2.49 -11.51 0.74
C ARG A 51 -1.80 -12.53 1.65
N LEU A 52 -0.46 -12.60 1.62
CA LEU A 52 0.27 -13.51 2.48
C LEU A 52 0.11 -13.17 3.97
N LEU A 53 0.15 -11.88 4.32
CA LEU A 53 -0.10 -11.42 5.69
C LEU A 53 -1.53 -11.73 6.15
N GLN A 54 -2.54 -11.56 5.28
CA GLN A 54 -3.92 -11.92 5.60
C GLN A 54 -4.10 -13.42 5.84
N LEU A 55 -3.53 -14.25 4.97
CA LEU A 55 -3.56 -15.70 5.15
C LEU A 55 -2.80 -16.12 6.41
N ALA A 56 -1.65 -15.49 6.70
CA ALA A 56 -0.92 -15.71 7.94
C ALA A 56 -1.76 -15.35 9.16
N GLN A 57 -2.49 -14.22 9.13
CA GLN A 57 -3.40 -13.83 10.21
C GLN A 57 -4.55 -14.82 10.39
N LEU A 58 -5.16 -15.27 9.29
CA LEU A 58 -6.25 -16.25 9.29
C LEU A 58 -5.84 -17.59 9.91
N HIS A 59 -4.63 -18.07 9.59
CA HIS A 59 -4.13 -19.35 10.06
C HIS A 59 -3.41 -19.30 11.42
N SER A 60 -3.25 -18.11 12.02
CA SER A 60 -2.52 -17.93 13.27
C SER A 60 -3.38 -17.71 14.51
N GLU A 61 -4.69 -17.96 14.44
CA GLU A 61 -5.63 -18.05 15.60
C GLU A 61 -5.38 -16.99 16.70
N GLY A 62 -5.46 -15.70 16.35
CA GLY A 62 -5.36 -14.60 17.32
C GLY A 62 -3.95 -14.28 17.82
N THR A 63 -2.92 -14.89 17.23
CA THR A 63 -1.52 -14.49 17.45
C THR A 63 -1.28 -13.10 16.86
N ARG A 64 -0.50 -12.26 17.54
CA ARG A 64 -0.10 -10.95 17.01
C ARG A 64 0.80 -11.15 15.77
N LEU A 65 0.43 -10.59 14.64
CA LEU A 65 1.26 -10.65 13.45
C LEU A 65 2.34 -9.55 13.49
N VAL A 66 3.57 -9.93 13.19
CA VAL A 66 4.71 -9.01 12.99
C VAL A 66 5.12 -9.10 11.52
N ASP A 67 4.79 -8.05 10.77
CA ASP A 67 5.15 -7.92 9.36
C ASP A 67 6.62 -7.48 9.22
N GLN A 68 7.44 -8.34 8.63
CA GLN A 68 8.80 -8.06 8.17
C GLN A 68 8.96 -8.49 6.70
N LEU A 69 7.85 -8.60 5.98
CA LEU A 69 7.82 -8.99 4.58
C LEU A 69 8.08 -7.74 3.73
N ARG A 70 8.95 -7.84 2.72
CA ARG A 70 9.32 -6.71 1.85
C ARG A 70 8.99 -7.03 0.40
N VAL A 71 8.56 -6.02 -0.35
CA VAL A 71 8.46 -6.12 -1.81
C VAL A 71 9.87 -6.03 -2.40
N ILE A 72 10.14 -6.82 -3.43
CA ILE A 72 11.42 -6.82 -4.14
C ILE A 72 11.55 -5.51 -4.93
N ALA A 73 12.62 -4.76 -4.65
CA ALA A 73 13.02 -3.61 -5.45
C ALA A 73 13.93 -4.07 -6.60
N ASN A 74 13.43 -4.05 -7.83
CA ASN A 74 14.21 -4.39 -9.02
C ASN A 74 14.00 -3.38 -10.17
N PRO A 75 15.02 -2.56 -10.53
CA PRO A 75 16.34 -2.48 -9.90
C PRO A 75 16.27 -1.88 -8.48
N PRO A 76 17.30 -2.11 -7.64
CA PRO A 76 17.39 -1.46 -6.35
C PRO A 76 17.58 0.05 -6.54
N VAL A 77 16.87 0.84 -5.74
CA VAL A 77 16.94 2.31 -5.73
C VAL A 77 17.46 2.74 -4.37
N GLY A 78 18.38 3.72 -4.35
CA GLY A 78 18.90 4.24 -3.07
C GLY A 78 17.84 5.06 -2.33
N ASP A 79 17.83 5.00 -0.99
CA ASP A 79 16.83 5.68 -0.16
C ASP A 79 16.67 7.18 -0.47
N GLY A 80 17.79 7.85 -0.76
CA GLY A 80 17.78 9.26 -1.16
C GLY A 80 17.05 9.53 -2.47
N GLU A 81 17.28 8.67 -3.47
CA GLU A 81 16.64 8.75 -4.78
C GLU A 81 15.16 8.38 -4.69
N LEU A 82 14.83 7.29 -3.98
CA LEU A 82 13.45 6.87 -3.71
C LEU A 82 12.65 7.99 -3.03
N ARG A 83 13.22 8.61 -1.99
CA ARG A 83 12.59 9.74 -1.30
C ARG A 83 12.33 10.91 -2.23
N THR A 84 13.31 11.31 -3.05
CA THR A 84 13.17 12.41 -4.01
C THR A 84 12.03 12.13 -4.99
N HIS A 85 12.01 10.94 -5.60
CA HIS A 85 10.96 10.56 -6.55
C HIS A 85 9.56 10.57 -5.93
N ILE A 86 9.42 10.13 -4.67
CA ILE A 86 8.13 10.16 -3.95
C ILE A 86 7.70 11.60 -3.69
N CYS A 87 8.60 12.45 -3.18
CA CYS A 87 8.28 13.84 -2.91
C CYS A 87 7.93 14.62 -4.18
N GLU A 88 8.65 14.38 -5.28
CA GLU A 88 8.34 14.98 -6.59
C GLU A 88 6.97 14.54 -7.10
N ARG A 89 6.65 13.25 -6.98
CA ARG A 89 5.35 12.70 -7.41
C ARG A 89 4.19 13.25 -6.58
N LEU A 90 4.34 13.28 -5.25
CA LEU A 90 3.37 13.91 -4.35
C LEU A 90 3.20 15.40 -4.66
N ALA A 91 4.30 16.11 -4.92
CA ALA A 91 4.25 17.52 -5.28
C ALA A 91 3.54 17.74 -6.63
N GLN A 92 3.65 16.83 -7.59
CA GLN A 92 3.00 16.98 -8.91
C GLN A 92 1.53 16.57 -8.93
N ALA A 93 1.10 15.75 -7.97
CA ALA A 93 -0.26 15.28 -7.87
C ALA A 93 -1.25 16.42 -7.57
N ALA A 94 -2.38 16.41 -8.28
CA ALA A 94 -3.36 17.48 -8.27
C ALA A 94 -4.06 17.63 -6.92
N GLU A 95 -4.16 16.52 -6.21
CA GLU A 95 -4.85 16.31 -4.95
C GLU A 95 -4.04 16.95 -3.82
N PHE A 96 -2.71 16.89 -3.90
CA PHE A 96 -1.80 17.46 -2.89
C PHE A 96 -1.37 18.90 -3.19
N ARG A 97 -2.01 19.60 -4.14
CA ARG A 97 -1.60 20.97 -4.53
C ARG A 97 -1.51 21.95 -3.36
N ASN A 98 -2.39 21.78 -2.37
CA ASN A 98 -2.49 22.63 -1.20
C ASN A 98 -1.80 22.02 0.04
N CYS A 99 -1.16 20.86 -0.09
CA CYS A 99 -0.43 20.22 0.99
C CYS A 99 1.03 20.65 0.96
N VAL A 100 1.61 20.84 2.14
CA VAL A 100 3.05 21.05 2.28
C VAL A 100 3.75 19.70 2.12
N ILE A 101 4.67 19.59 1.16
CA ILE A 101 5.43 18.35 0.93
C ILE A 101 6.87 18.58 1.37
N CYS A 102 7.31 17.78 2.33
CA CYS A 102 8.66 17.85 2.87
C CYS A 102 9.30 16.47 2.98
N ALA A 103 10.62 16.46 3.03
CA ALA A 103 11.46 15.28 3.14
C ALA A 103 12.38 15.44 4.34
N ARG A 104 12.59 14.37 5.12
CA ARG A 104 13.66 14.37 6.13
C ARG A 104 14.92 13.76 5.56
N VAL A 105 16.00 14.54 5.55
CA VAL A 105 17.32 14.14 5.06
C VAL A 105 18.33 14.31 6.19
N LYS A 106 18.89 13.20 6.68
CA LYS A 106 19.89 13.21 7.77
C LYS A 106 19.43 14.01 9.01
N GLY A 107 18.15 13.93 9.34
CA GLY A 107 17.54 14.64 10.47
C GLY A 107 17.13 16.09 10.20
N GLN A 108 17.53 16.67 9.07
CA GLN A 108 17.10 17.99 8.63
C GLN A 108 15.85 17.88 7.75
N LEU A 109 14.95 18.84 7.88
CA LEU A 109 13.77 18.89 7.06
C LEU A 109 14.02 19.77 5.82
N GLU A 110 13.77 19.19 4.65
CA GLU A 110 13.84 19.86 3.35
C GLU A 110 12.41 20.00 2.82
N VAL A 111 11.94 21.24 2.60
CA VAL A 111 10.61 21.50 2.05
C VAL A 111 10.71 21.54 0.53
N LEU A 112 9.98 20.67 -0.17
CA LEU A 112 9.93 20.64 -1.63
C LEU A 112 8.78 21.49 -2.20
N ARG A 113 7.65 21.56 -1.48
CA ARG A 113 6.47 22.36 -1.86
C ARG A 113 5.80 22.98 -0.64
N GLY A 114 5.39 24.24 -0.79
CA GLY A 114 4.72 25.02 0.25
C GLY A 114 5.71 25.65 1.24
N THR A 115 5.19 26.19 2.33
CA THR A 115 5.99 26.64 3.47
C THR A 115 5.46 26.01 4.74
N MET A 116 6.33 25.84 5.74
CA MET A 116 5.94 25.39 7.08
C MET A 116 4.80 26.20 7.68
N ASP A 117 4.79 27.51 7.43
CA ASP A 117 3.74 28.43 7.91
C ASP A 117 2.37 28.12 7.27
N GLN A 118 2.33 27.53 6.07
CA GLN A 118 1.08 27.14 5.39
C GLN A 118 0.51 25.81 5.89
N ALA A 119 1.34 24.92 6.45
CA ALA A 119 0.87 23.63 6.98
C ALA A 119 -0.14 23.82 8.14
N GLY A 120 -0.01 24.91 8.91
CA GLY A 120 -0.89 25.23 10.03
C GLY A 120 -2.03 26.20 9.72
N ASN A 121 -2.03 26.85 8.55
CA ASN A 121 -2.93 27.98 8.27
C ASN A 121 -3.90 27.73 7.10
N ASP A 122 -3.54 26.85 6.15
CA ASP A 122 -4.32 26.63 4.92
C ASP A 122 -5.20 25.37 4.96
N GLY A 123 -5.26 24.67 6.10
CA GLY A 123 -6.23 23.60 6.38
C GLY A 123 -6.03 22.28 5.64
N ASN A 124 -5.10 22.19 4.68
CA ASN A 124 -4.85 20.98 3.90
C ASN A 124 -3.79 20.03 4.50
N GLY A 125 -3.02 20.51 5.48
CA GLY A 125 -1.99 19.74 6.18
C GLY A 125 -0.66 19.63 5.43
N GLY A 126 0.19 18.69 5.86
CA GLY A 126 1.50 18.44 5.28
C GLY A 126 1.92 16.97 5.37
N VAL A 127 2.63 16.51 4.34
CA VAL A 127 3.18 15.16 4.23
C VAL A 127 4.69 15.24 4.29
N GLU A 128 5.25 14.64 5.33
CA GLU A 128 6.67 14.42 5.50
C GLU A 128 7.03 13.01 5.06
N VAL A 129 8.04 12.90 4.18
CA VAL A 129 8.52 11.62 3.63
C VAL A 129 9.90 11.30 4.19
N THR A 130 10.03 10.09 4.73
CA THR A 130 11.32 9.52 5.15
C THR A 130 11.49 8.14 4.52
N VAL A 131 12.73 7.78 4.21
CA VAL A 131 13.04 6.49 3.57
C VAL A 131 14.27 5.88 4.23
N GLU A 132 14.15 4.62 4.64
CA GLU A 132 15.23 3.83 5.23
C GLU A 132 15.12 2.37 4.76
N ASP A 133 16.18 1.83 4.14
CA ASP A 133 16.21 0.46 3.58
C ASP A 133 15.03 0.17 2.62
N GLY A 134 14.69 1.14 1.77
CA GLY A 134 13.54 1.08 0.85
C GLY A 134 12.16 1.11 1.52
N VAL A 135 12.09 1.32 2.84
CA VAL A 135 10.86 1.51 3.60
C VAL A 135 10.52 2.99 3.64
N VAL A 136 9.39 3.34 3.05
CA VAL A 136 8.87 4.69 3.06
C VAL A 136 8.03 4.87 4.31
N THR A 137 8.33 5.88 5.13
CA THR A 137 7.45 6.29 6.22
C THR A 137 6.90 7.69 5.92
N LEU A 138 5.57 7.78 5.91
CA LEU A 138 4.82 9.02 5.69
C LEU A 138 4.28 9.52 7.04
N THR A 139 4.60 10.74 7.42
CA THR A 139 4.14 11.38 8.67
C THR A 139 3.58 12.77 8.40
N GLY A 140 2.85 13.34 9.36
CA GLY A 140 2.23 14.66 9.23
C GLY A 140 0.71 14.59 9.33
N GLN A 141 0.03 15.56 8.73
CA GLN A 141 -1.42 15.72 8.82
C GLN A 141 -2.02 15.91 7.43
N VAL A 142 -3.19 15.32 7.19
CA VAL A 142 -3.95 15.53 5.95
C VAL A 142 -5.42 15.76 6.26
N ALA A 143 -6.10 16.45 5.34
CA ALA A 143 -7.49 16.88 5.54
C ALA A 143 -8.54 15.78 5.36
N SER A 144 -8.20 14.61 4.82
CA SER A 144 -9.16 13.52 4.55
C SER A 144 -8.53 12.14 4.43
N LEU A 145 -9.31 11.08 4.63
CA LEU A 145 -8.91 9.68 4.41
C LEU A 145 -8.44 9.40 2.97
N SER A 146 -9.06 10.02 1.96
CA SER A 146 -8.65 9.84 0.56
C SER A 146 -7.23 10.35 0.31
N HIS A 147 -6.87 11.54 0.82
CA HIS A 147 -5.49 12.04 0.80
C HIS A 147 -4.52 11.11 1.53
N ARG A 148 -4.89 10.61 2.71
CA ARG A 148 -4.07 9.67 3.49
C ARG A 148 -3.75 8.41 2.69
N ARG A 149 -4.77 7.80 2.08
CA ARG A 149 -4.67 6.61 1.24
C ARG A 149 -3.89 6.85 -0.04
N LEU A 150 -4.22 7.93 -0.75
CA LEU A 150 -3.55 8.29 -2.00
C LEU A 150 -2.06 8.57 -1.78
N ALA A 151 -1.67 9.13 -0.64
CA ALA A 151 -0.25 9.33 -0.31
C ALA A 151 0.48 7.99 -0.18
N SER A 152 -0.16 6.99 0.45
CA SER A 152 0.38 5.62 0.52
C SER A 152 0.50 4.98 -0.86
N VAL A 153 -0.54 5.10 -1.69
CA VAL A 153 -0.53 4.58 -3.07
C VAL A 153 0.55 5.26 -3.92
N THR A 154 0.69 6.58 -3.79
CA THR A 154 1.70 7.35 -4.51
C THR A 154 3.11 6.87 -4.17
N ALA A 155 3.38 6.55 -2.90
CA ALA A 155 4.65 5.96 -2.48
C ALA A 155 4.88 4.59 -3.11
N TRP A 156 3.87 3.72 -3.15
CA TRP A 156 3.95 2.39 -3.78
C TRP A 156 4.16 2.44 -5.30
N TRP A 157 3.64 3.46 -5.98
CA TRP A 157 3.83 3.64 -7.42
C TRP A 157 5.25 4.09 -7.80
N VAL A 158 6.06 4.52 -6.85
CA VAL A 158 7.47 4.82 -7.11
C VAL A 158 8.27 3.53 -7.06
N GLY A 159 8.92 3.22 -8.18
CA GLY A 159 9.79 2.04 -8.29
C GLY A 159 10.89 2.04 -7.24
N GLY A 160 11.16 0.86 -6.67
CA GLY A 160 12.14 0.67 -5.61
C GLY A 160 11.57 0.71 -4.19
N CYS A 161 10.28 1.06 -4.02
CA CYS A 161 9.59 0.96 -2.75
C CYS A 161 9.47 -0.52 -2.30
N ARG A 162 10.01 -0.83 -1.12
CA ARG A 162 9.95 -2.18 -0.52
C ARG A 162 8.83 -2.31 0.50
N ASP A 163 8.48 -1.20 1.13
CA ASP A 163 7.38 -1.12 2.08
C ASP A 163 6.92 0.32 2.30
N VAL A 164 5.67 0.50 2.75
CA VAL A 164 5.12 1.81 3.10
C VAL A 164 4.46 1.73 4.48
N VAL A 165 4.92 2.60 5.37
CA VAL A 165 4.37 2.83 6.70
C VAL A 165 3.66 4.18 6.68
N ASN A 166 2.33 4.16 6.67
CA ASN A 166 1.52 5.37 6.63
C ASN A 166 1.09 5.79 8.04
N LEU A 167 1.73 6.83 8.58
CA LEU A 167 1.46 7.42 9.90
C LEU A 167 0.87 8.83 9.78
N LEU A 168 0.29 9.17 8.63
CA LEU A 168 -0.43 10.43 8.46
C LEU A 168 -1.66 10.47 9.38
N GLU A 169 -1.81 11.57 10.10
CA GLU A 169 -2.94 11.87 10.96
C GLU A 169 -4.01 12.66 10.21
N LEU A 170 -5.27 12.53 10.64
CA LEU A 170 -6.39 13.26 10.06
C LEU A 170 -6.73 14.48 10.91
N ALA A 171 -6.91 15.63 10.27
CA ALA A 171 -7.37 16.86 10.91
C ALA A 171 -8.37 17.60 10.00
N PRO A 172 -9.68 17.62 10.31
CA PRO A 172 -10.34 16.94 11.44
C PRO A 172 -10.38 15.42 11.29
N ALA A 173 -10.70 14.71 12.37
CA ALA A 173 -10.86 13.26 12.33
C ALA A 173 -12.11 12.87 11.52
N GLU A 174 -11.97 11.87 10.65
CA GLU A 174 -13.05 11.29 9.86
C GLU A 174 -13.38 9.88 10.34
N VAL A 175 -14.61 9.44 10.11
CA VAL A 175 -15.00 8.04 10.32
C VAL A 175 -14.47 7.24 9.13
N ASP A 176 -13.74 6.17 9.42
CA ASP A 176 -13.24 5.29 8.38
C ASP A 176 -14.26 4.16 8.11
N GLY A 177 -14.95 4.26 6.99
CA GLY A 177 -15.97 3.33 6.54
C GLY A 177 -15.72 2.80 5.13
N ASP A 178 -16.65 1.95 4.68
CA ASP A 178 -16.57 1.33 3.36
C ASP A 178 -16.70 2.36 2.23
N ASP A 179 -17.48 3.43 2.44
CA ASP A 179 -17.66 4.52 1.47
C ASP A 179 -16.35 5.31 1.28
N GLU A 180 -15.63 5.61 2.35
CA GLU A 180 -14.33 6.30 2.29
C GLU A 180 -13.24 5.45 1.64
N ILE A 181 -13.31 4.12 1.76
CA ILE A 181 -12.43 3.20 1.03
C ILE A 181 -12.79 3.21 -0.47
N ALA A 182 -14.09 3.19 -0.80
CA ALA A 182 -14.56 3.21 -2.17
C ALA A 182 -14.15 4.50 -2.90
N ASP A 183 -14.35 5.65 -2.25
CA ASP A 183 -13.96 6.96 -2.79
C ASP A 183 -12.45 7.07 -3.00
N ALA A 184 -11.66 6.61 -2.02
CA ALA A 184 -10.20 6.59 -2.15
C ALA A 184 -9.75 5.69 -3.31
N LEU A 185 -10.38 4.52 -3.48
CA LEU A 185 -10.03 3.62 -4.58
C LEU A 185 -10.45 4.18 -5.94
N HIS A 186 -11.61 4.84 -6.03
CA HIS A 186 -12.04 5.54 -7.23
C HIS A 186 -10.99 6.57 -7.65
N LEU A 187 -10.55 7.42 -6.72
CA LEU A 187 -9.52 8.43 -6.97
C LEU A 187 -8.20 7.79 -7.42
N VAL A 188 -7.79 6.70 -6.78
CA VAL A 188 -6.58 5.95 -7.14
C VAL A 188 -6.66 5.41 -8.57
N LEU A 189 -7.76 4.76 -8.94
CA LEU A 189 -7.92 4.21 -10.30
C LEU A 189 -8.02 5.31 -11.36
N GLU A 190 -8.67 6.44 -11.06
CA GLU A 190 -8.73 7.60 -11.96
C GLU A 190 -7.35 8.24 -12.18
N THR A 191 -6.50 8.21 -11.14
CA THR A 191 -5.15 8.76 -11.21
C THR A 191 -4.18 7.83 -11.96
N ASP A 192 -4.41 6.51 -11.95
CA ASP A 192 -3.56 5.56 -12.66
C ASP A 192 -3.92 5.43 -14.14
N LEU A 193 -3.14 6.10 -14.99
CA LEU A 193 -3.29 6.06 -16.45
C LEU A 193 -3.08 4.66 -17.08
N ARG A 194 -2.60 3.67 -16.32
CA ARG A 194 -2.48 2.27 -16.77
C ARG A 194 -3.81 1.51 -16.73
N VAL A 195 -4.82 2.09 -16.06
CA VAL A 195 -6.12 1.47 -15.82
C VAL A 195 -7.23 2.39 -16.35
N ARG A 196 -8.22 1.83 -17.05
CA ARG A 196 -9.43 2.57 -17.43
C ARG A 196 -10.48 2.45 -16.33
N ALA A 197 -10.43 3.38 -15.38
CA ALA A 197 -11.30 3.40 -14.21
C ALA A 197 -12.79 3.31 -14.57
N GLU A 198 -13.22 3.89 -15.69
CA GLU A 198 -14.62 3.94 -16.11
C GLU A 198 -15.20 2.57 -16.46
N GLN A 199 -14.34 1.56 -16.69
CA GLN A 199 -14.76 0.19 -17.00
C GLN A 199 -14.76 -0.73 -15.78
N ILE A 200 -14.35 -0.21 -14.62
CA ILE A 200 -14.21 -0.96 -13.38
C ILE A 200 -15.23 -0.45 -12.36
N THR A 201 -16.03 -1.37 -11.85
CA THR A 201 -16.95 -1.11 -10.74
C THR A 201 -16.28 -1.54 -9.43
N ILE A 202 -16.32 -0.65 -8.45
CA ILE A 202 -15.82 -0.89 -7.10
C ILE A 202 -17.02 -1.18 -6.18
N LYS A 203 -16.89 -2.21 -5.35
CA LYS A 203 -17.82 -2.47 -4.24
C LYS A 203 -17.00 -2.73 -2.98
N VAL A 204 -17.32 -2.06 -1.89
CA VAL A 204 -16.66 -2.28 -0.60
C VAL A 204 -17.70 -2.76 0.41
N GLU A 205 -17.38 -3.85 1.11
CA GLU A 205 -18.21 -4.39 2.19
C GLU A 205 -17.30 -4.93 3.29
N ASN A 206 -17.43 -4.42 4.52
CA ASN A 206 -16.59 -4.76 5.67
C ASN A 206 -15.10 -4.65 5.33
N HIS A 207 -14.70 -3.50 4.78
CA HIS A 207 -13.33 -3.14 4.41
C HIS A 207 -12.72 -4.08 3.35
N ARG A 208 -13.55 -4.88 2.67
CA ARG A 208 -13.14 -5.78 1.60
C ARG A 208 -13.61 -5.24 0.26
N ILE A 209 -12.66 -5.03 -0.63
CA ILE A 209 -12.88 -4.50 -1.96
C ILE A 209 -13.21 -5.65 -2.91
N THR A 210 -14.23 -5.47 -3.72
CA THR A 210 -14.50 -6.28 -4.91
C THR A 210 -14.40 -5.41 -6.15
N LEU A 211 -13.48 -5.76 -7.05
CA LEU A 211 -13.34 -5.14 -8.36
C LEU A 211 -14.08 -5.99 -9.39
N ALA A 212 -14.93 -5.38 -10.22
CA ALA A 212 -15.64 -6.06 -11.30
C ALA A 212 -15.66 -5.19 -12.55
N GLY A 213 -15.99 -5.77 -13.71
CA GLY A 213 -16.05 -5.04 -14.98
C GLY A 213 -15.15 -5.68 -16.04
N TRP A 214 -14.70 -4.85 -16.98
CA TRP A 214 -14.00 -5.34 -18.17
C TRP A 214 -12.77 -4.50 -18.46
N VAL A 215 -11.68 -5.15 -18.86
CA VAL A 215 -10.42 -4.49 -19.25
C VAL A 215 -9.85 -5.15 -20.50
N ALA A 216 -8.94 -4.47 -21.20
CA ALA A 216 -8.43 -4.92 -22.49
C ALA A 216 -7.32 -5.96 -22.34
N THR A 217 -6.60 -5.94 -21.20
CA THR A 217 -5.43 -6.79 -21.01
C THR A 217 -5.36 -7.35 -19.58
N GLU A 218 -4.69 -8.50 -19.44
CA GLU A 218 -4.35 -9.06 -18.11
C GLU A 218 -3.42 -8.14 -17.31
N ALA A 219 -2.63 -7.29 -17.98
CA ALA A 219 -1.78 -6.31 -17.30
C ALA A 219 -2.62 -5.21 -16.63
N GLU A 220 -3.62 -4.68 -17.34
CA GLU A 220 -4.59 -3.71 -16.80
C GLU A 220 -5.37 -4.29 -15.62
N LYS A 221 -5.84 -5.55 -15.75
CA LYS A 221 -6.51 -6.29 -14.67
C LYS A 221 -5.63 -6.43 -13.42
N ARG A 222 -4.36 -6.78 -13.61
CA ARG A 222 -3.40 -6.94 -12.52
C ARG A 222 -3.08 -5.60 -11.86
N GLN A 223 -2.95 -4.54 -12.66
CA GLN A 223 -2.66 -3.21 -12.15
C GLN A 223 -3.77 -2.71 -11.24
N ALA A 224 -5.03 -2.81 -11.67
CA ALA A 224 -6.18 -2.41 -10.84
C ALA A 224 -6.23 -3.15 -9.49
N GLU A 225 -5.86 -4.43 -9.47
CA GLU A 225 -5.75 -5.19 -8.22
C GLU A 225 -4.58 -4.71 -7.35
N GLN A 226 -3.40 -4.45 -7.95
CA GLN A 226 -2.27 -3.90 -7.21
C GLN A 226 -2.61 -2.54 -6.59
N ASP A 227 -3.29 -1.67 -7.32
CA ASP A 227 -3.71 -0.36 -6.84
C ASP A 227 -4.68 -0.47 -5.66
N ALA A 228 -5.61 -1.42 -5.71
CA ALA A 228 -6.48 -1.71 -4.57
C ALA A 228 -5.68 -2.20 -3.35
N TRP A 229 -4.66 -3.04 -3.54
CA TRP A 229 -3.79 -3.50 -2.45
C TRP A 229 -2.88 -2.42 -1.84
N CYS A 230 -2.67 -1.31 -2.56
CA CYS A 230 -1.91 -0.15 -2.09
C CYS A 230 -2.65 0.66 -1.02
N LEU A 231 -3.97 0.50 -0.92
CA LEU A 231 -4.74 1.14 0.14
C LEU A 231 -4.36 0.56 1.51
N ASP A 232 -4.33 1.44 2.51
CA ASP A 232 -4.21 1.03 3.90
C ASP A 232 -5.58 0.70 4.50
N ALA A 233 -5.56 -0.01 5.64
CA ALA A 233 -6.74 -0.40 6.40
C ALA A 233 -7.81 -1.22 5.63
N ILE A 234 -7.40 -2.02 4.64
CA ILE A 234 -8.30 -2.94 3.93
C ILE A 234 -8.11 -4.40 4.38
N ASP A 235 -9.23 -5.13 4.41
CA ASP A 235 -9.32 -6.54 4.84
C ASP A 235 -9.22 -7.54 3.67
N GLY A 236 -9.15 -7.05 2.44
CA GLY A 236 -8.86 -7.88 1.26
C GLY A 236 -9.36 -7.30 -0.04
N VAL A 237 -8.87 -7.87 -1.13
CA VAL A 237 -9.27 -7.53 -2.50
C VAL A 237 -9.69 -8.79 -3.23
N VAL A 238 -10.88 -8.75 -3.83
CA VAL A 238 -11.42 -9.78 -4.71
C VAL A 238 -11.51 -9.21 -6.12
N ASN A 239 -10.61 -9.67 -7.00
CA ASN A 239 -10.57 -9.23 -8.39
C ASN A 239 -11.45 -10.13 -9.29
N ARG A 240 -12.62 -9.61 -9.69
CA ARG A 240 -13.56 -10.23 -10.64
C ARG A 240 -13.58 -9.52 -11.99
N ILE A 241 -12.59 -8.67 -12.26
CA ILE A 241 -12.44 -8.04 -13.57
C ILE A 241 -12.18 -9.14 -14.61
N GLN A 242 -12.84 -9.00 -15.75
CA GLN A 242 -12.71 -9.91 -16.87
C GLN A 242 -11.99 -9.23 -18.03
N VAL A 243 -11.13 -9.98 -18.73
CA VAL A 243 -10.41 -9.46 -19.89
C VAL A 243 -11.23 -9.69 -21.15
N ARG A 244 -11.49 -8.62 -21.91
CA ARG A 244 -12.13 -8.63 -23.22
C ARG A 244 -11.23 -7.88 -24.19
N ALA A 245 -10.70 -8.62 -25.17
CA ALA A 245 -9.96 -8.07 -26.30
C ALA A 245 -10.91 -7.53 -27.37
#